data_AF-A0A2E3UEM2-F1
#
_entry.id   AF-A0A2E3UEM2-F1
#
_cell.length_a   1.000
_cell.length_b   1.000
_cell.length_c   1.000
_cell.angle_alpha   90.00
_cell.angle_beta   90.00
_cell.angle_gamma   90.00
#
_symmetry.space_group_name_H-M   'P 1'
#
loop_
_entity.id
_entity.type
_entity.pdbx_description
1 polymer ?
#
loop_
_entity_poly.entity_id
_entity_poly.type
_entity_poly.pdbx_seq_one_letter_code
_entity_poly.pdbx_strand_id
1 'polypeptide(L)'
;MKEGWSRYLADILDEPMHNRSIGATSSIMGAVLLDVLDDIKSGDTLIWEYALNDSGHVRRGYPCETLLRFIEYTLRECARRGIRFTAAIFTPKFHNKTPDAITLRTRALALFASYGVDAFDVNESYCTRNNLQEFPDELYSNPLHYVENDDLMGFIAQGVAALLPGKVPTDLEPIHVGSGEYRIERFQKDEVFKNSIISLPVAKAPTHMAFTHAEGWNVLGLLVLTHPRGGAIEFTCGDSRLELSLTHAAKKFDKHLLKFISFERLLGAPVACAPNASVTITPITKPGTFLSEIGLRSDLGLPALDAHNGLIAGMILERRD
;
A
#
# COMPACT_ATOMS: atom_id res chain seq x y z
N MET A 1 -5.70 17.50 13.80
CA MET A 1 -6.16 16.55 12.75
C MET A 1 -7.31 17.23 12.02
N LYS A 2 -7.36 17.16 10.69
CA LYS A 2 -8.54 17.64 9.93
C LYS A 2 -9.78 16.84 10.36
N GLU A 3 -10.98 17.36 10.11
CA GLU A 3 -12.32 16.94 10.60
C GLU A 3 -12.78 15.49 10.30
N GLY A 4 -11.87 14.54 10.06
CA GLY A 4 -12.19 13.14 9.82
C GLY A 4 -12.44 12.32 11.09
N TRP A 5 -12.98 11.11 10.90
CA TRP A 5 -13.40 10.17 11.96
C TRP A 5 -12.31 9.88 13.00
N SER A 6 -11.03 9.89 12.60
CA SER A 6 -9.90 9.70 13.52
C SER A 6 -9.86 10.75 14.65
N ARG A 7 -10.32 12.00 14.41
CA ARG A 7 -10.45 13.01 15.49
C ARG A 7 -11.44 12.54 16.55
N TYR A 8 -12.62 12.12 16.11
CA TYR A 8 -13.68 11.63 16.98
C TYR A 8 -13.26 10.35 17.72
N LEU A 9 -12.50 9.46 17.07
CA LEU A 9 -11.95 8.29 17.74
C LEU A 9 -10.96 8.70 18.84
N ALA A 10 -10.07 9.66 18.57
CA ALA A 10 -9.13 10.15 19.59
C ALA A 10 -9.84 10.73 20.83
N ASP A 11 -11.02 11.32 20.67
CA ASP A 11 -11.82 11.84 21.77
C ASP A 11 -12.50 10.72 22.59
N ILE A 12 -12.63 9.51 22.04
CA ILE A 12 -13.20 8.32 22.71
C ILE A 12 -12.11 7.51 23.45
N LEU A 13 -10.87 7.55 22.97
CA LEU A 13 -9.80 6.70 23.49
C LEU A 13 -9.07 7.33 24.69
N ASP A 14 -8.83 6.50 25.71
CA ASP A 14 -7.95 6.85 26.83
C ASP A 14 -6.46 6.70 26.46
N GLU A 15 -6.15 5.92 25.42
CA GLU A 15 -4.80 5.65 24.94
C GLU A 15 -4.40 6.55 23.76
N PRO A 16 -3.11 6.89 23.61
CA PRO A 16 -2.64 7.74 22.52
C PRO A 16 -2.83 7.07 21.16
N MET A 17 -3.48 7.79 20.24
CA MET A 17 -3.65 7.36 18.86
C MET A 17 -2.71 8.14 17.92
N HIS A 18 -1.93 7.40 17.12
CA HIS A 18 -1.03 7.97 16.12
C HIS A 18 -1.57 7.75 14.70
N ASN A 19 -2.10 8.80 14.07
CA ASN A 19 -2.55 8.71 12.68
C ASN A 19 -1.35 8.62 11.72
N ARG A 20 -1.18 7.46 11.09
CA ARG A 20 -0.12 7.17 10.09
C ARG A 20 -0.64 7.17 8.64
N SER A 21 -1.90 7.54 8.43
CA SER A 21 -2.53 7.49 7.11
C SER A 21 -1.87 8.47 6.15
N ILE A 22 -1.55 7.98 4.95
CA ILE A 22 -1.05 8.78 3.84
C ILE A 22 -2.16 8.83 2.78
N GLY A 23 -2.43 10.02 2.24
CA GLY A 23 -3.47 10.18 1.23
C GLY A 23 -3.18 9.36 -0.03
N ALA A 24 -4.23 8.78 -0.63
CA ALA A 24 -4.19 8.02 -1.88
C ALA A 24 -3.28 6.76 -1.87
N THR A 25 -3.06 6.14 -0.72
CA THR A 25 -2.30 4.88 -0.59
C THR A 25 -3.18 3.63 -0.56
N SER A 26 -2.67 2.53 -1.09
CA SER A 26 -3.31 1.21 -1.08
C SER A 26 -2.82 0.32 0.06
N SER A 27 -3.41 -0.86 0.24
CA SER A 27 -2.95 -1.88 1.20
C SER A 27 -1.51 -2.31 1.02
N ILE A 28 -0.98 -2.21 -0.22
CA ILE A 28 0.44 -2.44 -0.50
C ILE A 28 1.31 -1.48 0.31
N MET A 29 0.94 -0.20 0.31
CA MET A 29 1.65 0.80 1.09
C MET A 29 1.42 0.64 2.59
N GLY A 30 0.26 0.12 3.02
CA GLY A 30 0.00 -0.25 4.41
C GLY A 30 1.02 -1.28 4.93
N ALA A 31 1.23 -2.36 4.17
CA ALA A 31 2.24 -3.37 4.51
C ALA A 31 3.66 -2.78 4.54
N VAL A 32 4.01 -1.95 3.56
CA VAL A 32 5.32 -1.26 3.52
C VAL A 32 5.51 -0.36 4.74
N LEU A 33 4.48 0.39 5.15
CA LEU A 33 4.58 1.26 6.32
C LEU A 33 4.78 0.46 7.61
N LEU A 34 4.16 -0.72 7.75
CA LEU A 34 4.36 -1.59 8.91
C LEU A 34 5.82 -2.08 9.04
N ASP A 35 6.53 -2.29 7.92
CA ASP A 35 7.96 -2.62 7.88
C ASP A 35 8.85 -1.40 8.19
N VAL A 36 8.48 -0.23 7.68
CA VAL A 36 9.30 0.99 7.78
C VAL A 36 9.15 1.69 9.14
N LEU A 37 7.99 1.56 9.80
CA LEU A 37 7.73 2.18 11.11
C LEU A 37 8.25 1.27 12.24
N ASP A 38 9.20 1.79 13.00
CA ASP A 38 9.89 1.09 14.09
C ASP A 38 9.19 1.23 15.46
N ASP A 39 8.18 2.10 15.54
CA ASP A 39 7.51 2.45 16.79
C ASP A 39 6.27 1.61 17.11
N ILE A 40 5.82 0.75 16.18
CA ILE A 40 4.71 -0.20 16.41
C ILE A 40 5.26 -1.48 17.06
N LYS A 41 4.76 -1.82 18.25
CA LYS A 41 5.28 -2.90 19.10
C LYS A 41 4.20 -3.93 19.42
N SER A 42 4.65 -5.06 19.97
CA SER A 42 3.75 -6.08 20.50
C SER A 42 2.80 -5.48 21.54
N GLY A 43 1.51 -5.82 21.44
CA GLY A 43 0.45 -5.26 22.29
C GLY A 43 -0.23 -4.02 21.72
N ASP A 44 0.41 -3.28 20.80
CA ASP A 44 -0.22 -2.17 20.10
C ASP A 44 -1.35 -2.67 19.18
N THR A 45 -2.27 -1.78 18.85
CA THR A 45 -3.34 -2.04 17.88
C THR A 45 -3.11 -1.28 16.59
N LEU A 46 -2.95 -2.02 15.49
CA LEU A 46 -2.99 -1.48 14.14
C LEU A 46 -4.45 -1.38 13.68
N ILE A 47 -4.94 -0.14 13.52
CA ILE A 47 -6.22 0.11 12.86
C ILE A 47 -5.94 0.27 11.37
N TRP A 48 -6.35 -0.72 10.60
CA TRP A 48 -6.23 -0.70 9.15
C TRP A 48 -7.48 -0.08 8.54
N GLU A 49 -7.31 0.95 7.71
CA GLU A 49 -8.38 1.71 7.07
C GLU A 49 -8.21 1.73 5.55
N TYR A 50 -8.45 0.62 4.85
CA TYR A 50 -8.21 0.59 3.39
C TYR A 50 -9.13 -0.32 2.58
N ALA A 51 -10.25 0.20 2.09
CA ALA A 51 -10.90 -0.38 0.89
C ALA A 51 -11.16 0.66 -0.20
N LEU A 52 -11.01 1.95 0.12
CA LEU A 52 -11.37 3.03 -0.80
C LEU A 52 -10.35 3.19 -1.92
N ASN A 53 -9.09 3.39 -1.55
CA ASN A 53 -8.00 3.51 -2.52
C ASN A 53 -7.76 2.19 -3.25
N ASP A 54 -7.90 1.06 -2.57
CA ASP A 54 -7.77 -0.27 -3.16
C ASP A 54 -8.82 -0.49 -4.26
N SER A 55 -10.09 -0.20 -3.99
CA SER A 55 -11.15 -0.21 -5.01
C SER A 55 -10.80 0.71 -6.19
N GLY A 56 -10.21 1.87 -5.91
CA GLY A 56 -9.73 2.80 -6.93
C GLY A 56 -8.57 2.24 -7.78
N HIS A 57 -7.68 1.44 -7.20
CA HIS A 57 -6.58 0.77 -7.90
C HIS A 57 -7.13 -0.38 -8.76
N VAL A 58 -8.02 -1.22 -8.21
CA VAL A 58 -8.69 -2.30 -8.96
C VAL A 58 -9.38 -1.76 -10.21
N ARG A 59 -10.16 -0.68 -10.06
CA ARG A 59 -10.82 -0.01 -11.20
C ARG A 59 -9.84 0.48 -12.27
N ARG A 60 -8.56 0.63 -11.94
CA ARG A 60 -7.49 1.08 -12.83
C ARG A 60 -6.59 -0.07 -13.30
N GLY A 61 -7.05 -1.32 -13.14
CA GLY A 61 -6.40 -2.52 -13.66
C GLY A 61 -5.45 -3.20 -12.69
N TYR A 62 -5.46 -2.87 -11.40
CA TYR A 62 -4.76 -3.71 -10.41
C TYR A 62 -5.51 -5.03 -10.22
N PRO A 63 -4.82 -6.18 -10.20
CA PRO A 63 -5.44 -7.43 -9.80
C PRO A 63 -5.90 -7.34 -8.32
N CYS A 64 -7.13 -7.75 -8.04
CA CYS A 64 -7.63 -7.85 -6.67
C CYS A 64 -6.73 -8.75 -5.81
N GLU A 65 -6.17 -9.81 -6.42
CA GLU A 65 -5.28 -10.76 -5.75
C GLU A 65 -4.02 -10.11 -5.21
N THR A 66 -3.42 -9.16 -5.94
CA THR A 66 -2.26 -8.41 -5.47
C THR A 66 -2.59 -7.70 -4.17
N LEU A 67 -3.73 -7.01 -4.10
CA LEU A 67 -4.12 -6.25 -2.91
C LEU A 67 -4.41 -7.17 -1.72
N LEU A 68 -5.11 -8.28 -1.94
CA LEU A 68 -5.40 -9.28 -0.91
C LEU A 68 -4.13 -9.91 -0.34
N ARG A 69 -3.12 -10.21 -1.18
CA ARG A 69 -1.80 -10.67 -0.70
C ARG A 69 -1.14 -9.69 0.25
N PHE A 70 -1.18 -8.39 -0.05
CA PHE A 70 -0.59 -7.38 0.83
C PHE A 70 -1.40 -7.15 2.12
N ILE A 71 -2.71 -7.32 2.09
CA ILE A 71 -3.52 -7.39 3.32
C ILE A 71 -3.07 -8.58 4.16
N GLU A 72 -2.92 -9.76 3.54
CA GLU A 72 -2.49 -10.96 4.23
C GLU A 72 -1.07 -10.85 4.80
N TYR A 73 -0.09 -10.32 4.05
CA TYR A 73 1.25 -10.04 4.61
C TYR A 73 1.18 -9.17 5.86
N THR A 74 0.30 -8.16 5.86
CA THR A 74 0.10 -7.28 7.03
C THR A 74 -0.45 -8.05 8.22
N LEU A 75 -1.46 -8.90 8.00
CA LEU A 75 -2.06 -9.74 9.05
C LEU A 75 -1.04 -10.72 9.65
N ARG A 76 -0.27 -11.39 8.78
CA ARG A 76 0.76 -12.35 9.20
C ARG A 76 1.90 -11.66 9.96
N GLU A 77 2.32 -10.49 9.52
CA GLU A 77 3.33 -9.71 10.23
C GLU A 77 2.83 -9.23 11.60
N CYS A 78 1.56 -8.85 11.70
CA CYS A 78 0.94 -8.53 12.98
C CYS A 78 0.87 -9.75 13.90
N ALA A 79 0.48 -10.93 13.39
CA ALA A 79 0.50 -12.19 14.15
C ALA A 79 1.91 -12.48 14.68
N ARG A 80 2.92 -12.41 13.82
CA ARG A 80 4.33 -12.67 14.14
C ARG A 80 4.89 -11.70 15.21
N ARG A 81 4.50 -10.43 15.15
CA ARG A 81 4.93 -9.38 16.10
C ARG A 81 4.04 -9.27 17.35
N GLY A 82 2.96 -10.04 17.44
CA GLY A 82 1.96 -9.90 18.50
C GLY A 82 1.28 -8.53 18.52
N ILE A 83 1.08 -7.93 17.35
CA ILE A 83 0.33 -6.68 17.16
C ILE A 83 -1.14 -7.06 16.99
N ARG A 84 -2.03 -6.35 17.70
CA ARG A 84 -3.47 -6.50 17.53
C ARG A 84 -3.92 -5.78 16.27
N PHE A 85 -4.92 -6.30 15.60
CA PHE A 85 -5.41 -5.76 14.35
C PHE A 85 -6.93 -5.52 14.42
N THR A 86 -7.35 -4.38 13.87
CA THR A 86 -8.76 -4.04 13.66
C THR A 86 -8.91 -3.50 12.25
N ALA A 87 -9.88 -4.02 11.50
CA ALA A 87 -10.16 -3.55 10.15
C ALA A 87 -11.35 -2.59 10.14
N ALA A 88 -11.18 -1.43 9.51
CA ALA A 88 -12.27 -0.52 9.19
C ALA A 88 -12.38 -0.40 7.66
N ILE A 89 -13.51 -0.80 7.11
CA ILE A 89 -13.73 -0.90 5.65
C ILE A 89 -14.55 0.28 5.17
N PHE A 90 -13.92 1.06 4.29
CA PHE A 90 -14.47 2.27 3.66
C PHE A 90 -14.61 2.00 2.18
N THR A 91 -15.80 2.21 1.61
CA THR A 91 -16.05 1.92 0.19
C THR A 91 -16.41 3.19 -0.57
N PRO A 92 -15.93 3.35 -1.83
CA PRO A 92 -16.28 4.51 -2.63
C PRO A 92 -17.73 4.42 -3.13
N LYS A 93 -18.30 5.56 -3.55
CA LYS A 93 -19.68 5.65 -4.07
C LYS A 93 -19.99 4.68 -5.22
N PHE A 94 -18.98 4.34 -6.03
CA PHE A 94 -19.14 3.42 -7.17
C PHE A 94 -18.95 1.94 -6.79
N HIS A 95 -18.59 1.63 -5.55
CA HIS A 95 -18.22 0.28 -5.14
C HIS A 95 -19.31 -0.75 -5.41
N ASN A 96 -20.55 -0.43 -5.02
CA ASN A 96 -21.71 -1.30 -5.22
C ASN A 96 -22.18 -1.39 -6.69
N LYS A 97 -21.45 -0.75 -7.62
CA LYS A 97 -21.81 -0.67 -9.05
C LYS A 97 -20.85 -1.44 -9.95
N THR A 98 -19.75 -1.99 -9.43
CA THR A 98 -18.76 -2.73 -10.22
C THR A 98 -18.43 -4.08 -9.58
N PRO A 99 -18.51 -5.21 -10.32
CA PRO A 99 -18.25 -6.55 -9.78
C PRO A 99 -16.91 -6.69 -9.06
N ASP A 100 -15.85 -6.10 -9.61
CA ASP A 100 -14.49 -6.26 -9.07
C ASP A 100 -14.32 -5.60 -7.70
N ALA A 101 -14.94 -4.43 -7.49
CA ALA A 101 -14.88 -3.72 -6.22
C ALA A 101 -15.63 -4.50 -5.13
N ILE A 102 -16.85 -4.96 -5.44
CA ILE A 102 -17.64 -5.85 -4.55
C ILE A 102 -16.81 -7.10 -4.21
N THR A 103 -16.16 -7.69 -5.20
CA THR A 103 -15.31 -8.87 -5.01
C THR A 103 -14.17 -8.60 -4.04
N LEU A 104 -13.46 -7.47 -4.17
CA LEU A 104 -12.37 -7.12 -3.25
C LEU A 104 -12.87 -6.99 -1.80
N ARG A 105 -13.95 -6.23 -1.56
CA ARG A 105 -14.51 -6.05 -0.21
C ARG A 105 -14.91 -7.38 0.41
N THR A 106 -15.69 -8.18 -0.31
CA THR A 106 -16.18 -9.47 0.18
C THR A 106 -15.01 -10.41 0.50
N ARG A 107 -13.98 -10.46 -0.36
CA ARG A 107 -12.80 -11.28 -0.13
C ARG A 107 -11.95 -10.75 1.03
N ALA A 108 -11.82 -9.44 1.21
CA ALA A 108 -11.12 -8.85 2.36
C ALA A 108 -11.84 -9.17 3.68
N LEU A 109 -13.16 -9.04 3.74
CA LEU A 109 -13.97 -9.43 4.90
C LEU A 109 -13.80 -10.91 5.24
N ALA A 110 -13.85 -11.79 4.23
CA ALA A 110 -13.62 -13.22 4.42
C ALA A 110 -12.20 -13.53 4.91
N LEU A 111 -11.20 -12.80 4.41
CA LEU A 111 -9.82 -12.90 4.86
C LEU A 111 -9.68 -12.50 6.33
N PHE A 112 -10.23 -11.35 6.73
CA PHE A 112 -10.22 -10.92 8.14
C PHE A 112 -10.90 -11.94 9.05
N ALA A 113 -12.08 -12.44 8.66
CA ALA A 113 -12.78 -13.46 9.42
C ALA A 113 -11.96 -14.75 9.58
N SER A 114 -11.25 -15.17 8.52
CA SER A 114 -10.38 -16.36 8.57
C SER A 114 -9.23 -16.20 9.56
N TYR A 115 -8.65 -15.01 9.64
CA TYR A 115 -7.60 -14.66 10.60
C TYR A 115 -8.14 -14.30 12.01
N GLY A 116 -9.46 -14.41 12.24
CA GLY A 116 -10.07 -14.08 13.54
C GLY A 116 -10.07 -12.59 13.87
N VAL A 117 -9.95 -11.73 12.85
CA VAL A 117 -9.97 -10.28 12.95
C VAL A 117 -11.38 -9.77 12.74
N ASP A 118 -11.86 -8.96 13.69
CA ASP A 118 -13.13 -8.27 13.56
C ASP A 118 -12.99 -7.07 12.61
N ALA A 119 -13.99 -6.86 11.75
CA ALA A 119 -14.02 -5.78 10.77
C ALA A 119 -15.29 -4.95 10.91
N PHE A 120 -15.14 -3.63 10.85
CA PHE A 120 -16.24 -2.67 10.80
C PHE A 120 -16.42 -2.18 9.38
N ASP A 121 -17.45 -2.65 8.70
CA ASP A 121 -17.84 -2.10 7.41
C ASP A 121 -18.74 -0.89 7.58
N VAL A 122 -18.24 0.29 7.20
CA VAL A 122 -18.93 1.56 7.42
C VAL A 122 -20.29 1.59 6.73
N ASN A 123 -20.34 1.20 5.46
CA ASN A 123 -21.57 1.33 4.66
C ASN A 123 -22.63 0.34 5.13
N GLU A 124 -22.25 -0.93 5.28
CA GLU A 124 -23.18 -1.99 5.73
C GLU A 124 -23.68 -1.70 7.14
N SER A 125 -22.79 -1.35 8.06
CA SER A 125 -23.17 -1.05 9.44
C SER A 125 -24.10 0.17 9.54
N TYR A 126 -23.86 1.20 8.73
CA TYR A 126 -24.73 2.38 8.70
C TYR A 126 -26.12 2.04 8.16
N CYS A 127 -26.19 1.25 7.09
CA CYS A 127 -27.44 0.78 6.53
C CYS A 127 -28.22 -0.06 7.53
N THR A 128 -27.59 -1.04 8.19
CA THR A 128 -28.23 -1.87 9.21
C THR A 128 -28.74 -1.04 10.37
N ARG A 129 -27.95 -0.10 10.91
CA ARG A 129 -28.36 0.77 12.03
C ARG A 129 -29.58 1.63 11.69
N ASN A 130 -29.68 2.09 10.45
CA ASN A 130 -30.74 2.99 10.00
C ASN A 130 -31.86 2.30 9.20
N ASN A 131 -31.85 0.96 9.13
CA ASN A 131 -32.79 0.16 8.34
C ASN A 131 -32.91 0.63 6.87
N LEU A 132 -31.76 0.86 6.23
CA LEU A 132 -31.64 1.29 4.84
C LEU A 132 -31.22 0.12 3.96
N GLN A 133 -31.71 0.09 2.72
CA GLN A 133 -31.29 -0.89 1.73
C GLN A 133 -29.91 -0.56 1.14
N GLU A 134 -29.60 0.72 0.97
CA GLU A 134 -28.35 1.21 0.37
C GLU A 134 -27.80 2.41 1.13
N PHE A 135 -26.48 2.57 1.07
CA PHE A 135 -25.81 3.68 1.75
C PHE A 135 -26.10 4.99 0.99
N PRO A 136 -26.63 6.03 1.65
CA PRO A 136 -27.08 7.25 0.97
C PRO A 136 -25.98 7.96 0.18
N ASP A 137 -26.32 8.40 -1.03
CA ASP A 137 -25.41 9.08 -1.94
C ASP A 137 -24.95 10.45 -1.40
N GLU A 138 -25.77 11.08 -0.55
CA GLU A 138 -25.53 12.37 0.11
C GLU A 138 -24.47 12.29 1.20
N LEU A 139 -24.15 11.08 1.68
CA LEU A 139 -23.08 10.85 2.64
C LEU A 139 -21.69 10.78 1.97
N TYR A 140 -21.62 11.04 0.66
CA TYR A 140 -20.38 11.23 -0.09
C TYR A 140 -20.20 12.68 -0.51
N SER A 141 -19.04 13.27 -0.17
CA SER A 141 -18.64 14.59 -0.65
C SER A 141 -18.18 14.54 -2.11
N ASN A 142 -17.66 13.39 -2.56
CA ASN A 142 -17.30 13.09 -3.93
C ASN A 142 -17.23 11.56 -4.11
N PRO A 143 -17.00 11.02 -5.33
CA PRO A 143 -17.02 9.57 -5.56
C PRO A 143 -16.05 8.73 -4.72
N LEU A 144 -15.06 9.36 -4.07
CA LEU A 144 -13.99 8.73 -3.30
C LEU A 144 -13.95 9.18 -1.82
N HIS A 145 -14.85 10.02 -1.33
CA HIS A 145 -14.76 10.50 0.05
C HIS A 145 -16.14 10.66 0.68
N TYR A 146 -16.27 10.27 1.94
CA TYR A 146 -17.45 10.58 2.75
C TYR A 146 -17.56 12.08 3.02
N VAL A 147 -18.74 12.55 3.44
CA VAL A 147 -18.92 13.88 4.01
C VAL A 147 -18.33 13.96 5.42
N GLU A 148 -17.59 15.03 5.71
CA GLU A 148 -16.99 15.29 7.02
C GLU A 148 -18.02 15.99 7.94
N ASN A 149 -19.11 15.31 8.30
CA ASN A 149 -20.09 15.80 9.27
C ASN A 149 -20.02 15.03 10.59
N ASP A 150 -20.46 15.67 11.68
CA ASP A 150 -20.33 15.16 13.04
C ASP A 150 -21.06 13.81 13.23
N ASP A 151 -22.24 13.66 12.64
CA ASP A 151 -23.06 12.44 12.74
C ASP A 151 -22.36 11.22 12.14
N LEU A 152 -21.88 11.31 10.89
CA LEU A 152 -21.23 10.20 10.20
C LEU A 152 -19.84 9.93 10.79
N MET A 153 -19.05 10.98 11.08
CA MET A 153 -17.72 10.81 11.65
C MET A 153 -17.78 10.22 13.07
N GLY A 154 -18.74 10.65 13.89
CA GLY A 154 -19.02 10.06 15.20
C GLY A 154 -19.50 8.61 15.10
N PHE A 155 -20.37 8.29 14.13
CA PHE A 155 -20.80 6.91 13.86
C PHE A 155 -19.61 6.00 13.53
N ILE A 156 -18.72 6.44 12.63
CA ILE A 156 -17.54 5.67 12.24
C ILE A 156 -16.61 5.46 13.43
N ALA A 157 -16.33 6.53 14.19
CA ALA A 157 -15.48 6.45 15.37
C ALA A 157 -16.01 5.47 16.43
N GLN A 158 -17.31 5.50 16.72
CA GLN A 158 -17.94 4.54 17.64
C GLN A 158 -17.87 3.10 17.14
N GLY A 159 -18.09 2.88 15.84
CA GLY A 159 -18.01 1.57 15.23
C GLY A 159 -16.61 0.96 15.33
N VAL A 160 -15.57 1.76 15.04
CA VAL A 160 -14.17 1.33 15.20
C VAL A 160 -13.82 1.14 16.68
N ALA A 161 -14.25 2.04 17.57
CA ALA A 161 -13.99 1.93 19.00
C ALA A 161 -14.56 0.64 19.61
N ALA A 162 -15.73 0.18 19.15
CA ALA A 162 -16.33 -1.07 19.60
C ALA A 162 -15.51 -2.32 19.25
N LEU A 163 -14.56 -2.22 18.31
CA LEU A 163 -13.66 -3.30 17.94
C LEU A 163 -12.32 -3.24 18.67
N LEU A 164 -12.03 -2.18 19.43
CA LEU A 164 -10.75 -2.02 20.12
C LEU A 164 -10.73 -2.80 21.45
N PRO A 165 -9.56 -3.35 21.85
CA PRO A 165 -8.23 -3.16 21.25
C PRO A 165 -7.92 -4.07 20.04
N GLY A 166 -8.92 -4.71 19.44
CA GLY A 166 -8.71 -5.68 18.38
C GLY A 166 -8.12 -6.99 18.89
N LYS A 167 -7.76 -7.87 17.96
CA LYS A 167 -7.19 -9.20 18.26
C LYS A 167 -5.88 -9.36 17.52
N VAL A 168 -4.93 -10.07 18.11
CA VAL A 168 -3.76 -10.53 17.34
C VAL A 168 -4.29 -11.52 16.29
N PRO A 169 -4.00 -11.31 14.99
CA PRO A 169 -4.46 -12.22 13.96
C PRO A 169 -4.00 -13.66 14.24
N THR A 170 -4.86 -14.62 13.94
CA THR A 170 -4.55 -16.05 14.10
C THR A 170 -3.48 -16.46 13.12
N ASP A 171 -2.45 -17.15 13.61
CA ASP A 171 -1.46 -17.76 12.73
C ASP A 171 -2.05 -19.02 12.08
N LEU A 172 -2.19 -19.00 10.76
CA LEU A 172 -2.81 -20.05 9.95
C LEU A 172 -2.06 -20.24 8.64
N GLU A 173 -2.36 -21.34 7.94
CA GLU A 173 -1.83 -21.58 6.60
C GLU A 173 -2.30 -20.49 5.62
N PRO A 174 -1.38 -19.82 4.91
CA PRO A 174 -1.74 -18.69 4.06
C PRO A 174 -2.81 -19.02 2.99
N ILE A 175 -3.65 -18.03 2.67
CA ILE A 175 -4.80 -18.15 1.75
C ILE A 175 -4.49 -17.55 0.37
N HIS A 176 -3.88 -16.38 0.32
CA HIS A 176 -3.58 -15.61 -0.90
C HIS A 176 -2.10 -15.59 -1.24
N VAL A 177 -1.24 -15.72 -0.24
CA VAL A 177 0.22 -15.79 -0.42
C VAL A 177 0.68 -17.25 -0.39
N GLY A 178 1.84 -17.57 -0.96
CA GLY A 178 2.41 -18.92 -0.84
C GLY A 178 2.92 -19.20 0.59
N SER A 179 3.62 -20.32 0.78
CA SER A 179 4.41 -20.52 2.02
C SER A 179 5.61 -19.54 2.11
N GLY A 180 5.82 -18.81 1.02
CA GLY A 180 6.86 -17.82 0.83
C GLY A 180 6.85 -16.70 1.86
N GLU A 181 8.04 -16.43 2.37
CA GLU A 181 8.32 -15.26 3.19
C GLU A 181 8.22 -13.97 2.34
N TYR A 182 7.68 -12.91 2.95
CA TYR A 182 7.66 -11.55 2.41
C TYR A 182 8.81 -10.74 2.98
N ARG A 183 9.54 -10.01 2.14
CA ARG A 183 10.62 -9.12 2.59
C ARG A 183 10.72 -7.84 1.77
N ILE A 184 11.18 -6.78 2.42
CA ILE A 184 11.64 -5.56 1.76
C ILE A 184 13.17 -5.53 1.80
N GLU A 185 13.80 -5.61 0.63
CA GLU A 185 15.25 -5.51 0.51
C GLU A 185 15.70 -4.13 0.10
N ARG A 186 16.66 -3.60 0.86
CA ARG A 186 17.20 -2.26 0.68
C ARG A 186 18.47 -2.33 -0.15
N PHE A 187 18.56 -1.48 -1.17
CA PHE A 187 19.81 -1.28 -1.91
C PHE A 187 20.88 -0.69 -1.00
N GLN A 188 22.15 -0.78 -1.43
CA GLN A 188 23.23 -0.09 -0.75
C GLN A 188 22.87 1.38 -0.61
N LYS A 189 22.79 1.82 0.64
CA LYS A 189 22.30 3.14 1.02
C LYS A 189 23.29 4.22 0.61
N ASP A 190 22.78 5.26 -0.04
CA ASP A 190 23.50 6.51 -0.29
C ASP A 190 23.10 7.60 0.70
N GLU A 191 21.81 7.68 1.05
CA GLU A 191 21.27 8.73 1.91
C GLU A 191 20.05 8.26 2.73
N VAL A 192 19.51 9.13 3.59
CA VAL A 192 18.25 8.89 4.31
C VAL A 192 17.23 9.91 3.84
N PHE A 193 16.09 9.43 3.34
CA PHE A 193 14.93 10.29 3.16
C PHE A 193 14.14 10.37 4.47
N LYS A 194 13.81 11.58 4.92
CA LYS A 194 13.06 11.80 6.16
C LYS A 194 12.00 12.88 5.98
N ASN A 195 10.79 12.60 6.45
CA ASN A 195 9.73 13.58 6.65
C ASN A 195 9.05 13.35 8.01
N SER A 196 7.87 13.95 8.23
CA SER A 196 7.14 13.81 9.50
C SER A 196 6.49 12.43 9.72
N ILE A 197 6.43 11.58 8.69
CA ILE A 197 5.76 10.27 8.73
C ILE A 197 6.77 9.13 8.65
N ILE A 198 7.76 9.23 7.75
CA ILE A 198 8.71 8.15 7.45
C ILE A 198 10.16 8.64 7.49
N SER A 199 11.04 7.72 7.86
CA SER A 199 12.49 7.86 7.78
C SER A 199 13.06 6.57 7.18
N LEU A 200 13.59 6.63 5.96
CA LEU A 200 14.05 5.43 5.26
C LEU A 200 15.42 5.61 4.59
N PRO A 201 16.30 4.59 4.63
CA PRO A 201 17.45 4.53 3.74
C PRO A 201 17.00 4.46 2.28
N VAL A 202 17.71 5.19 1.42
CA VAL A 202 17.45 5.27 -0.02
C VAL A 202 18.77 5.30 -0.80
N ALA A 203 18.70 4.90 -2.07
CA ALA A 203 19.78 4.89 -3.02
C ALA A 203 19.43 5.73 -4.26
N LYS A 204 20.45 6.24 -4.95
CA LYS A 204 20.33 6.87 -6.27
C LYS A 204 20.79 5.90 -7.34
N ALA A 205 20.26 6.04 -8.55
CA ALA A 205 20.83 5.35 -9.70
C ALA A 205 22.15 6.05 -10.13
N PRO A 206 23.21 5.32 -10.52
CA PRO A 206 23.28 3.87 -10.59
C PRO A 206 23.47 3.22 -9.21
N THR A 207 22.76 2.13 -8.95
CA THR A 207 22.93 1.30 -7.75
C THR A 207 22.84 -0.18 -8.09
N HIS A 208 23.35 -1.02 -7.20
CA HIS A 208 23.35 -2.47 -7.36
C HIS A 208 23.06 -3.16 -6.03
N MET A 209 22.57 -4.38 -6.12
CA MET A 209 22.37 -5.28 -5.00
C MET A 209 22.81 -6.69 -5.42
N ALA A 210 23.73 -7.27 -4.68
CA ALA A 210 24.02 -8.69 -4.76
C ALA A 210 22.93 -9.44 -4.01
N PHE A 211 22.22 -10.32 -4.69
CA PHE A 211 21.13 -11.09 -4.10
C PHE A 211 21.68 -12.31 -3.38
N THR A 212 21.95 -12.21 -2.07
CA THR A 212 22.70 -13.23 -1.32
C THR A 212 21.85 -14.41 -0.82
N HIS A 213 20.63 -14.59 -1.34
CA HIS A 213 19.75 -15.66 -0.90
C HIS A 213 20.12 -16.99 -1.55
N ALA A 214 20.08 -18.05 -0.75
CA ALA A 214 20.26 -19.42 -1.21
C ALA A 214 19.06 -19.93 -2.01
N GLU A 215 17.88 -19.37 -1.76
CA GLU A 215 16.61 -19.74 -2.38
C GLU A 215 16.24 -18.77 -3.53
N GLY A 216 15.32 -19.19 -4.39
CA GLY A 216 14.78 -18.34 -5.45
C GLY A 216 13.68 -17.42 -4.92
N TRP A 217 13.61 -16.19 -5.43
CA TRP A 217 12.60 -15.22 -5.03
C TRP A 217 11.91 -14.59 -6.24
N ASN A 218 10.77 -13.98 -6.00
CA ASN A 218 10.02 -13.17 -6.94
C ASN A 218 10.15 -11.70 -6.51
N VAL A 219 10.66 -10.85 -7.40
CA VAL A 219 10.58 -9.40 -7.24
C VAL A 219 9.18 -8.96 -7.63
N LEU A 220 8.38 -8.60 -6.62
CA LEU A 220 7.02 -8.11 -6.83
C LEU A 220 7.03 -6.68 -7.40
N GLY A 221 8.06 -5.90 -7.10
CA GLY A 221 8.21 -4.54 -7.59
C GLY A 221 9.23 -3.72 -6.81
N LEU A 222 9.31 -2.43 -7.15
CA LEU A 222 10.22 -1.48 -6.50
C LEU A 222 9.47 -0.52 -5.57
N LEU A 223 10.05 -0.30 -4.39
CA LEU A 223 9.67 0.82 -3.53
C LEU A 223 10.54 2.02 -3.89
N VAL A 224 9.91 3.11 -4.32
CA VAL A 224 10.59 4.29 -4.84
C VAL A 224 10.00 5.58 -4.30
N LEU A 225 10.83 6.61 -4.18
CA LEU A 225 10.41 7.98 -4.00
C LEU A 225 10.45 8.68 -5.37
N THR A 226 9.28 8.80 -5.98
CA THR A 226 9.09 9.46 -7.27
C THR A 226 9.10 10.99 -7.14
N HIS A 227 9.39 11.72 -8.21
CA HIS A 227 9.46 13.18 -8.22
C HIS A 227 9.02 13.74 -9.60
N PRO A 228 8.56 14.99 -9.77
CA PRO A 228 8.21 15.50 -11.11
C PRO A 228 9.38 15.55 -12.10
N ARG A 229 10.61 15.54 -11.56
CA ARG A 229 11.88 15.40 -12.30
C ARG A 229 12.61 14.12 -11.87
N GLY A 230 11.85 13.05 -11.68
CA GLY A 230 12.36 11.78 -11.16
C GLY A 230 13.23 11.01 -12.17
N GLY A 231 13.04 11.28 -13.46
CA GLY A 231 13.69 10.59 -14.55
C GLY A 231 13.08 9.21 -14.84
N ALA A 232 13.86 8.41 -15.55
CA ALA A 232 13.62 6.98 -15.77
C ALA A 232 14.84 6.18 -15.36
N ILE A 233 14.61 4.92 -15.02
CA ILE A 233 15.63 3.95 -14.67
C ILE A 233 15.46 2.68 -15.48
N GLU A 234 16.55 1.98 -15.69
CA GLU A 234 16.55 0.60 -16.14
C GLU A 234 16.81 -0.30 -14.94
N PHE A 235 15.90 -1.24 -14.71
CA PHE A 235 16.04 -2.32 -13.75
C PHE A 235 16.49 -3.58 -14.49
N THR A 236 17.51 -4.25 -13.99
CA THR A 236 17.98 -5.53 -14.52
C THR A 236 18.09 -6.56 -13.40
N CYS A 237 17.57 -7.77 -13.64
CA CYS A 237 17.67 -8.92 -12.75
C CYS A 237 17.75 -10.19 -13.60
N GLY A 238 18.93 -10.82 -13.66
CA GLY A 238 19.18 -11.91 -14.61
C GLY A 238 18.93 -11.44 -16.05
N ASP A 239 18.10 -12.19 -16.78
CA ASP A 239 17.72 -11.86 -18.17
C ASP A 239 16.58 -10.82 -18.26
N SER A 240 15.98 -10.45 -17.14
CA SER A 240 14.89 -9.47 -17.12
C SER A 240 15.45 -8.05 -17.16
N ARG A 241 14.94 -7.23 -18.09
CA ARG A 241 15.28 -5.81 -18.23
C ARG A 241 14.01 -4.98 -18.38
N LEU A 242 13.83 -3.98 -17.52
CA LEU A 242 12.65 -3.13 -17.47
C LEU A 242 13.06 -1.66 -17.45
N GLU A 243 12.47 -0.86 -18.33
CA GLU A 243 12.65 0.59 -18.32
C GLU A 243 11.44 1.26 -17.64
N LEU A 244 11.66 1.82 -16.46
CA LEU A 244 10.63 2.30 -15.54
C LEU A 244 10.71 3.82 -15.38
N SER A 245 9.56 4.49 -15.40
CA SER A 245 9.46 5.90 -15.04
C SER A 245 9.42 6.06 -13.52
N LEU A 246 10.24 6.98 -13.00
CA LEU A 246 10.17 7.47 -11.61
C LEU A 246 9.51 8.84 -11.52
N THR A 247 8.85 9.26 -12.60
CA THR A 247 8.39 10.63 -12.76
C THR A 247 6.88 10.73 -12.55
N HIS A 248 6.45 11.34 -11.45
CA HIS A 248 5.02 11.46 -11.17
C HIS A 248 4.33 12.63 -11.89
N ALA A 249 3.04 12.48 -12.18
CA ALA A 249 2.20 13.44 -12.88
C ALA A 249 1.38 14.37 -11.97
N ALA A 250 1.60 14.30 -10.64
CA ALA A 250 0.86 15.13 -9.68
C ALA A 250 1.08 16.63 -9.94
N LYS A 251 0.00 17.33 -10.31
CA LYS A 251 0.04 18.77 -10.59
C LYS A 251 0.28 19.54 -9.28
N LYS A 252 1.12 20.57 -9.32
CA LYS A 252 1.43 21.47 -8.18
C LYS A 252 2.02 20.75 -6.95
N PHE A 253 2.55 19.54 -7.12
CA PHE A 253 3.29 18.82 -6.09
C PHE A 253 4.71 18.64 -6.58
N ASP A 254 5.67 19.27 -5.92
CA ASP A 254 7.09 19.33 -6.30
C ASP A 254 8.02 18.57 -5.34
N LYS A 255 7.44 17.71 -4.51
CA LYS A 255 8.15 16.90 -3.51
C LYS A 255 8.14 15.43 -3.90
N HIS A 256 8.91 14.62 -3.17
CA HIS A 256 8.90 13.17 -3.35
C HIS A 256 7.58 12.53 -2.94
N LEU A 257 7.13 11.55 -3.74
CA LEU A 257 6.01 10.66 -3.43
C LEU A 257 6.50 9.22 -3.33
N LEU A 258 6.29 8.61 -2.16
CA LEU A 258 6.53 7.18 -1.98
C LEU A 258 5.52 6.38 -2.81
N LYS A 259 6.03 5.46 -3.63
CA LYS A 259 5.25 4.62 -4.54
C LYS A 259 5.84 3.22 -4.56
N PHE A 260 4.95 2.24 -4.69
CA PHE A 260 5.31 0.89 -5.11
C PHE A 260 5.04 0.77 -6.61
N ILE A 261 6.06 0.44 -7.39
CA ILE A 261 5.92 0.12 -8.82
C ILE A 261 5.74 -1.39 -8.92
N SER A 262 4.50 -1.83 -9.16
CA SER A 262 4.15 -3.26 -9.21
C SER A 262 4.55 -3.87 -10.56
N PHE A 263 5.43 -4.87 -10.54
CA PHE A 263 5.81 -5.60 -11.76
C PHE A 263 4.67 -6.46 -12.28
N GLU A 264 3.88 -7.06 -11.40
CA GLU A 264 2.71 -7.83 -11.82
C GLU A 264 1.68 -6.97 -12.54
N ARG A 265 1.46 -5.72 -12.10
CA ARG A 265 0.54 -4.81 -12.80
C ARG A 265 1.11 -4.33 -14.14
N LEU A 266 2.44 -4.18 -14.25
CA LEU A 266 3.09 -3.70 -15.47
C LEU A 266 3.30 -4.80 -16.51
N LEU A 267 3.54 -6.04 -16.07
CA LEU A 267 3.99 -7.17 -16.91
C LEU A 267 3.02 -8.35 -16.89
N GLY A 268 2.07 -8.38 -15.96
CA GLY A 268 1.19 -9.53 -15.71
C GLY A 268 1.80 -10.58 -14.76
N ALA A 269 3.06 -10.44 -14.36
CA ALA A 269 3.75 -11.37 -13.46
C ALA A 269 4.91 -10.67 -12.69
N PRO A 270 5.34 -11.20 -11.54
CA PRO A 270 6.57 -10.74 -10.88
C PRO A 270 7.82 -11.14 -11.69
N VAL A 271 8.96 -10.52 -11.37
CA VAL A 271 10.25 -10.89 -11.97
C VAL A 271 10.94 -11.94 -11.12
N ALA A 272 11.25 -13.11 -11.70
CA ALA A 272 11.99 -14.14 -10.98
C ALA A 272 13.45 -13.71 -10.75
N CYS A 273 13.89 -13.80 -9.50
CA CYS A 273 15.26 -13.60 -9.06
C CYS A 273 15.86 -14.97 -8.70
N ALA A 274 16.91 -15.38 -9.41
CA ALA A 274 17.62 -16.62 -9.11
C ALA A 274 18.50 -16.46 -7.85
N PRO A 275 18.82 -17.55 -7.14
CA PRO A 275 19.82 -17.51 -6.08
C PRO A 275 21.13 -16.87 -6.58
N ASN A 276 21.75 -16.02 -5.76
CA ASN A 276 23.00 -15.32 -6.11
C ASN A 276 22.93 -14.40 -7.35
N ALA A 277 21.72 -14.04 -7.82
CA ALA A 277 21.58 -13.07 -8.90
C ALA A 277 22.10 -11.69 -8.48
N SER A 278 22.32 -10.82 -9.47
CA SER A 278 22.58 -9.40 -9.22
C SER A 278 21.40 -8.60 -9.74
N VAL A 279 20.97 -7.63 -8.95
CA VAL A 279 20.01 -6.62 -9.36
C VAL A 279 20.77 -5.32 -9.58
N THR A 280 20.61 -4.72 -10.75
CA THR A 280 21.20 -3.42 -11.08
C THR A 280 20.12 -2.43 -11.47
N ILE A 281 20.29 -1.18 -11.05
CA ILE A 281 19.45 -0.07 -11.44
C ILE A 281 20.33 1.01 -12.02
N THR A 282 20.10 1.40 -13.28
CA THR A 282 20.87 2.44 -13.98
C THR A 282 19.97 3.58 -14.45
N PRO A 283 20.45 4.84 -14.47
CA PRO A 283 19.66 5.95 -14.97
C PRO A 283 19.55 5.92 -16.50
N ILE A 284 18.36 6.20 -17.04
CA ILE A 284 18.14 6.32 -18.49
C ILE A 284 18.18 7.79 -18.89
N THR A 285 19.08 8.17 -19.80
CA THR A 285 19.30 9.56 -20.21
C THR A 285 18.63 9.94 -21.52
N LYS A 286 18.01 8.99 -22.23
CA LYS A 286 17.35 9.21 -23.53
C LYS A 286 15.84 9.35 -23.36
N PRO A 287 15.20 10.32 -24.05
CA PRO A 287 13.74 10.41 -24.12
C PRO A 287 13.10 9.13 -24.66
N GLY A 288 11.89 8.83 -24.21
CA GLY A 288 11.18 7.63 -24.62
C GLY A 288 9.86 7.42 -23.88
N THR A 289 9.24 6.27 -24.16
CA THR A 289 8.05 5.77 -23.48
C THR A 289 8.46 4.65 -22.55
N PHE A 290 8.19 4.82 -21.26
CA PHE A 290 8.61 3.92 -20.19
C PHE A 290 7.43 3.27 -19.50
N LEU A 291 7.65 2.10 -18.90
CA LEU A 291 6.67 1.48 -18.02
C LEU A 291 6.38 2.41 -16.83
N SER A 292 5.10 2.65 -16.54
CA SER A 292 4.70 3.65 -15.57
C SER A 292 3.59 3.16 -14.65
N GLU A 293 3.84 3.31 -13.34
CA GLU A 293 2.83 3.03 -12.34
C GLU A 293 1.68 4.07 -12.38
N ILE A 294 0.53 3.73 -11.81
CA ILE A 294 -0.59 4.63 -11.54
C ILE A 294 -0.11 5.97 -10.94
N GLY A 295 -0.31 7.02 -11.73
CA GLY A 295 0.05 8.40 -11.37
C GLY A 295 1.44 8.82 -11.83
N LEU A 296 2.18 7.96 -12.53
CA LEU A 296 3.46 8.26 -13.17
C LEU A 296 3.26 8.58 -14.65
N ARG A 297 4.20 9.34 -15.23
CA ARG A 297 4.23 9.68 -16.65
C ARG A 297 4.97 8.58 -17.41
N SER A 298 4.36 8.05 -18.48
CA SER A 298 4.99 7.11 -19.41
C SER A 298 5.98 7.81 -20.33
N ASP A 299 5.58 8.93 -20.92
CA ASP A 299 6.35 9.62 -21.95
C ASP A 299 7.19 10.74 -21.32
N LEU A 300 8.52 10.60 -21.40
CA LEU A 300 9.45 11.56 -20.81
C LEU A 300 10.35 12.17 -21.89
N GLY A 301 10.38 13.51 -21.90
CA GLY A 301 11.38 14.29 -22.62
C GLY A 301 12.60 14.62 -21.76
N LEU A 302 13.62 15.24 -22.36
CA LEU A 302 14.87 15.62 -21.69
C LEU A 302 14.68 16.34 -20.34
N PRO A 303 13.78 17.35 -20.19
CA PRO A 303 13.67 18.08 -18.93
C PRO A 303 13.26 17.21 -17.73
N ALA A 304 12.58 16.09 -17.96
CA ALA A 304 12.21 15.15 -16.90
C ALA A 304 13.35 14.21 -16.52
N LEU A 305 14.30 13.98 -17.43
CA LEU A 305 15.44 13.08 -17.27
C LEU A 305 16.66 13.80 -16.67
N ASP A 306 16.89 15.09 -16.97
CA ASP A 306 18.13 15.79 -16.59
C ASP A 306 18.50 15.77 -15.10
N ALA A 307 17.51 15.74 -14.20
CA ALA A 307 17.77 15.83 -12.75
C ALA A 307 17.89 14.47 -12.04
N HIS A 308 17.25 13.42 -12.56
CA HIS A 308 17.19 12.09 -11.92
C HIS A 308 16.90 12.11 -10.40
N ASN A 309 15.95 12.93 -9.96
CA ASN A 309 15.63 13.07 -8.52
C ASN A 309 14.88 11.88 -7.92
N GLY A 310 14.59 10.84 -8.70
CA GLY A 310 13.95 9.62 -8.21
C GLY A 310 14.90 8.84 -7.32
N LEU A 311 14.40 8.36 -6.18
CA LEU A 311 15.21 7.60 -5.22
C LEU A 311 14.63 6.20 -5.07
N ILE A 312 15.51 5.21 -4.86
CA ILE A 312 15.13 3.81 -4.68
C ILE A 312 15.20 3.50 -3.18
N ALA A 313 14.06 3.15 -2.59
CA ALA A 313 13.96 2.79 -1.19
C ALA A 313 14.21 1.29 -0.96
N GLY A 314 13.90 0.46 -1.94
CA GLY A 314 14.08 -0.98 -1.87
C GLY A 314 13.32 -1.73 -2.96
N MET A 315 13.33 -3.04 -2.88
CA MET A 315 12.44 -3.91 -3.66
C MET A 315 11.63 -4.79 -2.71
N ILE A 316 10.43 -5.14 -3.15
CA ILE A 316 9.57 -6.06 -2.41
C ILE A 316 9.72 -7.45 -3.02
N LEU A 317 9.93 -8.43 -2.16
CA LEU A 317 10.24 -9.80 -2.52
C LEU A 317 9.24 -10.77 -1.88
N GLU A 318 8.93 -11.83 -2.63
CA GLU A 318 8.21 -13.00 -2.15
C GLU A 318 9.04 -14.24 -2.46
N ARG A 319 9.30 -15.09 -1.46
CA ARG A 319 10.05 -16.32 -1.67
C ARG A 319 9.27 -17.26 -2.60
N ARG A 320 9.96 -17.91 -3.53
CA ARG A 320 9.36 -18.97 -4.35
C ARG A 320 9.32 -20.28 -3.56
N ASP A 321 8.17 -20.93 -3.61
CA ASP A 321 8.01 -22.31 -3.14
C ASP A 321 8.80 -23.29 -4.02
#